data_AF-A0A6C0CPS1-F1
#
_entry.id   AF-A0A6C0CPS1-F1
#
_cell.length_a   1.000
_cell.length_b   1.000
_cell.length_c   1.000
_cell.angle_alpha   90.00
_cell.angle_beta   90.00
_cell.angle_gamma   90.00
#
_symmetry.space_group_name_H-M   'P 1'
#
loop_
_entity.id
_entity.type
_entity.pdbx_description
1 polymer ?
#
loop_
_entity_poly.entity_id
_entity_poly.type
_entity_poly.pdbx_seq_one_letter_code
_entity_poly.pdbx_strand_id
1 'polypeptide(L)'
;MKFPSINKVSPLELVLFVVFILYLIFPIPTPAILVPYVNTNISLGAIVILTLYMFLYTTPILGVLSIFVAYELLRRSSNGLVRTKVPMVRHTPSQPKKDQDMKNLNPPKETTLEETIIQQMAPIGKNSVVEKYVETSFKPVHDKISGASMV
;
A
#
# COMPACT_ATOMS: atom_id res chain seq x y z
N MET A 1 -31.43 11.06 34.60
CA MET A 1 -29.97 10.83 34.70
C MET A 1 -29.40 11.87 35.66
N LYS A 2 -28.83 11.46 36.79
CA LYS A 2 -28.13 12.37 37.72
C LYS A 2 -26.77 12.66 37.12
N PHE A 3 -26.52 13.89 36.68
CA PHE A 3 -25.18 14.30 36.27
C PHE A 3 -24.28 14.32 37.52
N PRO A 4 -23.22 13.51 37.60
CA PRO A 4 -22.30 13.56 38.72
C PRO A 4 -21.62 14.94 38.73
N SER A 5 -21.70 15.64 39.87
CA SER A 5 -20.98 16.89 40.08
C SER A 5 -19.47 16.69 39.91
N ILE A 6 -18.82 17.67 39.28
CA ILE A 6 -17.39 17.73 38.94
C ILE A 6 -16.47 17.51 40.16
N ASN A 7 -17.01 17.65 41.37
CA ASN A 7 -16.26 17.53 42.63
C ASN A 7 -16.09 16.08 43.14
N LYS A 8 -16.56 15.06 42.41
CA LYS A 8 -16.41 13.65 42.78
C LYS A 8 -15.88 12.78 41.62
N VAL A 9 -14.75 13.17 41.04
CA VAL A 9 -14.07 12.36 40.02
C VAL A 9 -13.15 11.37 40.73
N SER A 10 -13.25 10.08 40.38
CA SER A 10 -12.35 9.05 40.91
C SER A 10 -10.91 9.31 40.42
N PRO A 11 -9.87 9.08 41.24
CA PRO A 11 -8.47 9.20 40.79
C PRO A 11 -8.18 8.38 39.53
N LEU A 12 -8.83 7.24 39.36
CA LEU A 12 -8.68 6.37 38.20
C LEU A 12 -9.27 6.99 36.92
N GLU A 13 -10.40 7.69 37.03
CA GLU A 13 -10.98 8.43 35.90
C GLU A 13 -10.09 9.58 35.47
N LEU A 14 -9.44 10.25 36.43
CA LEU A 14 -8.50 11.34 36.14
C LEU A 14 -7.25 10.83 35.42
N VAL A 15 -6.69 9.69 35.84
CA VAL A 15 -5.57 9.05 35.13
C VAL A 15 -5.99 8.67 33.72
N LEU A 16 -7.15 8.04 33.56
CA LEU A 16 -7.65 7.60 32.25
C LEU A 16 -7.92 8.77 31.31
N PHE A 17 -8.45 9.88 31.83
CA PHE A 17 -8.63 11.14 31.10
C PHE A 17 -7.30 11.68 30.55
N VAL A 18 -6.26 11.73 31.38
CA VAL A 18 -4.92 12.17 30.95
C VAL A 18 -4.36 11.25 29.87
N VAL A 19 -4.48 9.93 30.04
CA VAL A 19 -4.03 8.95 29.03
C VAL A 19 -4.75 9.14 27.70
N PHE A 20 -6.07 9.38 27.71
CA PHE A 20 -6.85 9.62 26.50
C PHE A 20 -6.45 10.91 25.79
N ILE A 21 -6.21 11.99 26.54
CA ILE A 21 -5.69 13.24 25.98
C ILE A 21 -4.33 13.00 25.31
N LEU A 22 -3.39 12.35 26.01
CA LEU A 22 -2.07 12.05 25.46
C LEU A 22 -2.19 11.20 24.20
N TYR A 23 -3.06 10.20 24.19
CA TYR A 23 -3.29 9.35 23.03
C TYR A 23 -3.84 10.12 21.81
N LEU A 24 -4.73 11.09 22.04
CA LEU A 24 -5.28 11.93 20.97
C LEU A 24 -4.24 12.91 20.42
N ILE A 25 -3.44 13.53 21.28
CA ILE A 25 -2.41 14.51 20.88
C ILE A 25 -1.25 13.83 20.15
N PHE A 26 -0.75 12.72 20.70
CA PHE A 26 0.40 12.02 20.12
C PHE A 26 -0.08 10.98 19.10
N PRO A 27 0.33 11.09 17.82
CA PRO A 27 -0.01 10.11 16.78
C PRO A 27 0.83 8.84 16.94
N ILE A 28 0.62 8.10 18.03
CA ILE A 28 1.31 6.84 18.31
C ILE A 28 0.73 5.75 17.41
N PRO A 29 1.51 5.16 16.49
CA PRO A 29 1.03 4.09 15.63
C PRO A 29 0.80 2.80 16.45
N THR A 30 -0.24 2.05 16.09
CA THR A 30 -0.47 0.72 16.67
C THR A 30 0.66 -0.22 16.23
N PRO A 31 1.37 -0.89 17.15
CA PRO A 31 2.47 -1.78 16.79
C PRO A 31 1.97 -2.94 15.93
N ALA A 32 2.78 -3.39 14.97
CA ALA A 32 2.38 -4.39 13.96
C ALA A 32 1.81 -5.70 14.57
N ILE A 33 2.26 -6.07 15.77
CA ILE A 33 1.81 -7.26 16.51
C ILE A 33 0.35 -7.11 16.97
N LEU A 34 -0.10 -5.89 17.32
CA LEU A 34 -1.46 -5.63 17.83
C LEU A 34 -2.48 -5.38 16.71
N VAL A 35 -2.03 -4.94 15.53
CA VAL A 35 -2.89 -4.69 14.35
C VAL A 35 -3.85 -5.84 14.03
N PRO A 36 -3.43 -7.12 13.93
CA PRO A 36 -4.36 -8.20 13.61
C PRO A 36 -5.41 -8.41 14.69
N TYR A 37 -5.10 -8.17 15.96
CA TYR A 37 -6.04 -8.34 17.08
C TYR A 37 -7.04 -7.20 17.18
N VAL A 38 -6.62 -5.96 16.92
CA VAL A 38 -7.51 -4.79 16.95
C VAL A 38 -8.47 -4.77 15.76
N ASN A 39 -8.03 -5.26 14.59
CA ASN A 39 -8.79 -5.22 13.34
C ASN A 39 -9.67 -6.46 13.09
N THR A 40 -9.96 -7.28 14.10
CA THR A 40 -10.93 -8.38 13.96
C THR A 40 -12.36 -7.87 14.12
N ASN A 41 -13.34 -8.60 13.58
CA ASN A 41 -14.75 -8.24 13.77
C ASN A 41 -15.18 -8.33 15.25
N ILE A 42 -14.55 -9.23 16.02
CA ILE A 42 -14.81 -9.42 17.45
C ILE A 42 -14.31 -8.22 18.25
N SER A 43 -13.05 -7.80 18.02
CA SER A 43 -12.47 -6.64 18.70
C SER A 43 -13.17 -5.33 18.33
N LEU A 44 -13.59 -5.18 17.08
CA LEU A 44 -14.40 -4.04 16.65
C LEU A 44 -15.69 -3.94 17.48
N GLY A 45 -16.42 -5.04 17.61
CA GLY A 45 -17.63 -5.10 18.45
C GLY A 45 -17.32 -4.82 19.92
N ALA A 46 -16.23 -5.40 20.46
CA ALA A 46 -15.81 -5.16 21.83
C ALA A 46 -15.46 -3.69 22.10
N ILE A 47 -14.77 -3.02 21.18
CA ILE A 47 -14.45 -1.59 21.28
C ILE A 47 -15.75 -0.76 21.31
N VAL A 48 -16.72 -1.07 20.46
CA VAL A 48 -18.02 -0.38 20.44
C VAL A 48 -18.77 -0.57 21.77
N ILE A 49 -18.84 -1.80 22.27
CA ILE A 49 -19.48 -2.10 23.56
C ILE A 49 -18.79 -1.36 24.72
N LEU A 50 -17.45 -1.38 24.75
CA LEU A 50 -16.66 -0.68 25.76
C LEU A 50 -16.86 0.83 25.70
N THR A 51 -16.93 1.41 24.50
CA THR A 51 -17.16 2.85 24.29
C THR A 51 -18.55 3.24 24.77
N LEU A 52 -19.59 2.44 24.45
CA LEU A 52 -20.94 2.66 24.94
C LEU A 52 -21.02 2.53 26.46
N TYR A 53 -20.33 1.54 27.03
CA TYR A 53 -20.23 1.38 28.48
C TYR A 53 -19.60 2.61 29.14
N MET A 54 -18.46 3.11 28.62
CA MET A 54 -17.84 4.33 29.12
C MET A 54 -18.77 5.54 29.00
N PHE A 55 -19.47 5.68 27.87
CA PHE A 55 -20.38 6.79 27.64
C PHE A 55 -21.56 6.83 28.63
N LEU A 56 -22.08 5.66 29.05
CA LEU A 56 -23.25 5.58 29.93
C LEU A 56 -22.89 5.63 31.43
N TYR A 57 -21.71 5.13 31.82
CA TYR A 57 -21.36 4.92 33.22
C TYR A 57 -20.26 5.84 33.77
N THR A 58 -19.56 6.60 32.92
CA THR A 58 -18.50 7.54 33.37
C THR A 58 -18.97 9.00 33.32
N THR A 59 -18.10 9.94 33.70
CA THR A 59 -18.38 11.37 33.55
C THR A 59 -18.67 11.73 32.09
N PRO A 60 -19.60 12.67 31.83
CA PRO A 60 -20.04 12.98 30.45
C PRO A 60 -18.90 13.43 29.54
N ILE A 61 -17.90 14.13 30.09
CA ILE A 61 -16.71 14.57 29.35
C ILE A 61 -15.86 13.36 28.95
N LEU A 62 -15.57 12.45 29.87
CA LEU A 62 -14.77 11.25 29.61
C LEU A 62 -15.49 10.29 28.65
N GLY A 63 -16.81 10.17 28.80
CA GLY A 63 -17.66 9.40 27.90
C GLY A 63 -17.56 9.88 26.45
N VAL A 64 -17.69 11.19 26.20
CA VAL A 64 -17.52 11.75 24.85
C VAL A 64 -16.09 11.56 24.34
N LEU A 65 -15.09 11.79 25.19
CA LEU A 65 -13.68 11.60 24.85
C LEU A 65 -13.39 10.15 24.41
N SER A 66 -14.03 9.16 25.06
CA SER A 66 -13.87 7.74 24.71
C SER A 66 -14.28 7.42 23.27
N ILE A 67 -15.28 8.12 22.73
CA ILE A 67 -15.73 7.95 21.34
C ILE A 67 -14.64 8.40 20.37
N PHE A 68 -14.01 9.55 20.63
CA PHE A 68 -12.89 10.04 19.81
C PHE A 68 -11.68 9.11 19.88
N VAL A 69 -11.36 8.60 21.07
CA VAL A 69 -10.26 7.66 21.27
C VAL A 69 -10.53 6.34 20.53
N ALA A 70 -11.74 5.80 20.61
CA ALA A 70 -12.14 4.60 19.88
C ALA A 70 -12.01 4.80 18.36
N TYR A 71 -12.48 5.94 17.85
CA TYR A 71 -12.32 6.29 16.44
C TYR A 71 -10.85 6.37 16.02
N GLU A 72 -10.02 7.09 16.79
CA GLU A 72 -8.59 7.24 16.49
C GLU A 72 -7.85 5.89 16.57
N LEU A 73 -8.19 5.03 17.52
CA LEU A 73 -7.66 3.67 17.61
C LEU A 73 -7.96 2.83 16.37
N LEU A 74 -9.21 2.83 15.92
CA LEU A 74 -9.60 2.12 14.70
C LEU A 74 -8.98 2.71 13.44
N ARG A 75 -8.90 4.05 13.36
CA ARG A 75 -8.29 4.76 12.24
C ARG A 75 -6.80 4.44 12.13
N ARG A 76 -6.07 4.49 13.25
CA ARG A 76 -4.63 4.19 13.30
C ARG A 76 -4.34 2.72 13.03
N SER A 77 -5.15 1.80 13.56
CA SER A 77 -4.98 0.37 13.31
C SER A 77 -5.30 -0.03 11.88
N SER A 78 -6.26 0.64 11.23
CA SER A 78 -6.63 0.39 9.83
C SER A 78 -5.52 0.77 8.84
N ASN A 79 -4.77 1.83 9.13
CA ASN A 79 -3.65 2.29 8.30
C ASN A 79 -2.34 1.49 8.52
N GLY A 80 -2.32 0.58 9.50
CA GLY A 80 -1.16 -0.24 9.82
C GLY A 80 -0.99 -1.40 8.84
N LEU A 81 -0.10 -1.24 7.84
CA LEU A 81 0.65 -2.21 7.03
C LEU A 81 -0.06 -3.42 6.36
N VAL A 82 -1.23 -3.88 6.81
CA VAL A 82 -1.79 -5.22 6.52
C VAL A 82 -3.17 -5.15 5.86
N ARG A 83 -3.93 -4.06 6.08
CA ARG A 83 -5.15 -3.71 5.33
C ARG A 83 -4.77 -2.45 4.52
N THR A 84 -4.53 -2.44 3.23
CA THR A 84 -5.27 -3.04 2.13
C THR A 84 -4.34 -2.90 0.94
N LYS A 85 -3.53 -3.92 0.62
CA LYS A 85 -3.24 -4.14 -0.79
C LYS A 85 -4.62 -4.34 -1.41
N VAL A 86 -5.12 -3.32 -2.11
CA VAL A 86 -6.34 -3.35 -2.93
C VAL A 86 -6.41 -4.73 -3.57
N PRO A 87 -7.56 -5.42 -3.73
CA PRO A 87 -7.60 -6.75 -4.37
C PRO A 87 -6.70 -6.86 -5.60
N MET A 88 -6.63 -5.78 -6.39
CA MET A 88 -5.66 -5.58 -7.48
C MET A 88 -4.19 -5.82 -7.09
N VAL A 89 -3.69 -5.25 -6.00
CA VAL A 89 -2.31 -5.37 -5.51
C VAL A 89 -2.03 -6.75 -4.86
N ARG A 90 -3.04 -7.51 -4.45
CA ARG A 90 -2.84 -8.91 -4.02
C ARG A 90 -2.54 -9.83 -5.20
N HIS A 91 -3.13 -9.55 -6.36
CA HIS A 91 -2.96 -10.34 -7.58
C HIS A 91 -1.97 -9.73 -8.58
N THR A 92 -1.44 -8.53 -8.31
CA THR A 92 -0.39 -7.92 -9.14
C THR A 92 0.95 -8.54 -8.77
N PRO A 93 1.62 -9.27 -9.69
CA PRO A 93 2.95 -9.79 -9.43
C PRO A 93 3.92 -8.63 -9.17
N SER A 94 4.89 -8.84 -8.29
CA SER A 94 5.99 -7.88 -8.14
C SER A 94 6.81 -7.81 -9.42
N GLN A 95 7.46 -6.67 -9.68
CA GLN A 95 8.32 -6.49 -10.85
C GLN A 95 9.33 -7.65 -11.04
N PRO A 96 10.04 -8.14 -9.99
CA PRO A 96 10.95 -9.27 -10.15
C PRO A 96 10.28 -10.56 -10.61
N LYS A 97 9.03 -10.81 -10.18
CA LYS A 97 8.26 -11.99 -10.58
C LYS A 97 7.81 -11.88 -12.03
N LYS A 98 7.38 -10.69 -12.45
CA LYS A 98 7.07 -10.39 -13.86
C LYS A 98 8.30 -10.58 -14.74
N ASP A 99 9.47 -10.11 -14.31
CA ASP A 99 10.71 -10.25 -15.08
C ASP A 99 11.13 -11.72 -15.23
N GLN A 100 10.93 -12.54 -14.19
CA GLN A 100 11.14 -13.99 -14.27
C GLN A 100 10.18 -14.65 -15.25
N ASP A 101 8.88 -14.32 -15.16
CA ASP A 101 7.87 -14.86 -16.06
C ASP A 101 8.16 -14.45 -17.52
N MET A 102 8.57 -13.21 -17.78
CA MET A 102 8.96 -12.75 -19.12
C MET A 102 10.18 -13.49 -19.67
N LYS A 103 11.18 -13.77 -18.82
CA LYS A 103 12.35 -14.58 -19.21
C LYS A 103 11.97 -16.02 -19.54
N ASN A 104 11.06 -16.60 -18.76
CA ASN A 104 10.58 -17.97 -18.99
C ASN A 104 9.76 -18.09 -20.28
N LEU A 105 8.98 -17.07 -20.62
CA LEU A 105 8.14 -17.04 -21.83
C LEU A 105 8.92 -16.68 -23.10
N ASN A 106 10.12 -16.12 -22.98
CA ASN A 106 10.98 -15.79 -24.11
C ASN A 106 12.31 -16.57 -24.02
N PRO A 107 12.28 -17.90 -24.21
CA PRO A 107 13.51 -18.68 -24.30
C PRO A 107 14.37 -18.19 -25.47
N PRO A 108 15.70 -18.36 -25.43
CA PRO A 108 16.57 -17.98 -26.53
C PRO A 108 16.10 -18.65 -27.82
N LYS A 109 15.84 -17.84 -28.85
CA LYS A 109 15.35 -18.33 -30.15
C LYS A 109 16.44 -19.18 -30.78
N GLU A 110 16.11 -20.43 -31.12
CA GLU A 110 16.98 -21.24 -31.96
C GLU A 110 16.94 -20.71 -33.40
N THR A 111 18.11 -20.34 -33.92
CA THR A 111 18.24 -19.88 -35.31
C THR A 111 18.26 -21.09 -36.24
N THR A 112 17.37 -21.10 -37.23
CA THR A 112 17.42 -22.16 -38.25
C THR A 112 18.57 -21.94 -39.23
N LEU A 113 18.88 -22.98 -40.00
CA LEU A 113 19.93 -22.91 -41.01
C LEU A 113 19.56 -21.89 -42.10
N GLU A 114 18.28 -21.83 -42.47
CA GLU A 114 17.73 -20.87 -43.42
C GLU A 114 17.81 -19.45 -42.87
N GLU A 115 17.47 -19.22 -41.59
CA GLU A 115 17.59 -17.89 -40.97
C GLU A 115 19.05 -17.42 -40.94
N THR A 116 19.98 -18.33 -40.66
CA THR A 116 21.43 -18.04 -40.67
C THR A 116 21.92 -17.67 -42.07
N ILE A 117 21.51 -18.44 -43.08
CA ILE A 117 21.87 -18.19 -44.49
C ILE A 117 21.25 -16.87 -44.97
N ILE A 118 19.98 -16.61 -44.67
CA ILE A 118 19.30 -15.36 -45.00
C ILE A 118 19.99 -14.20 -44.30
N GLN A 119 20.33 -14.32 -43.02
CA GLN A 119 21.05 -13.27 -42.31
C GLN A 119 22.42 -13.01 -42.94
N GLN A 120 23.13 -14.05 -43.41
CA GLN A 120 24.43 -13.91 -44.08
C GLN A 120 24.31 -13.30 -45.48
N MET A 121 23.32 -13.71 -46.27
CA MET A 121 23.19 -13.39 -47.70
C MET A 121 22.26 -12.23 -48.00
N ALA A 122 21.37 -11.83 -47.08
CA ALA A 122 20.48 -10.70 -47.30
C ALA A 122 21.26 -9.37 -47.30
N PRO A 123 21.13 -8.55 -48.34
CA PRO A 123 21.78 -7.23 -48.42
C PRO A 123 21.04 -6.15 -47.63
N ILE A 124 20.04 -6.50 -46.83
CA ILE A 124 19.20 -5.54 -46.10
C ILE A 124 19.87 -5.24 -44.75
N GLY A 125 20.20 -3.96 -44.49
CA GLY A 125 20.79 -3.52 -43.23
C GLY A 125 22.30 -3.76 -43.07
N LYS A 126 22.97 -4.40 -44.03
CA LYS A 126 24.44 -4.64 -44.03
C LYS A 126 25.21 -3.72 -44.97
N ASN A 127 24.53 -2.80 -45.65
CA ASN A 127 25.14 -1.94 -46.65
C ASN A 127 25.77 -0.72 -45.98
N SER A 128 27.03 -0.85 -45.55
CA SER A 128 27.89 0.32 -45.25
C SER A 128 28.05 1.26 -46.44
N VAL A 129 27.72 0.79 -47.65
CA VAL A 129 27.73 1.58 -48.90
C VAL A 129 26.53 2.53 -48.96
N VAL A 130 25.34 2.16 -48.46
CA VAL A 130 24.18 3.08 -48.47
C VAL A 130 24.30 4.13 -47.37
N GLU A 131 24.89 3.80 -46.22
CA GLU A 131 25.22 4.80 -45.17
C GLU A 131 26.32 5.79 -45.60
N LYS A 132 27.25 5.40 -46.50
CA LYS A 132 28.33 6.27 -46.99
C LYS A 132 27.95 7.20 -48.14
N TYR A 133 26.99 6.81 -48.99
CA TYR A 133 26.64 7.58 -50.19
C TYR A 133 25.32 8.32 -50.09
N VAL A 134 24.51 8.07 -49.05
CA VAL A 134 23.27 8.81 -48.80
C VAL A 134 23.36 9.48 -47.43
N GLU A 135 24.01 10.65 -47.37
CA GLU A 135 23.90 11.54 -46.21
C GLU A 135 22.49 12.15 -46.16
N THR A 136 21.50 11.37 -45.72
CA THR A 136 20.25 11.97 -45.26
C THR A 136 20.42 12.37 -43.80
N SER A 137 20.06 13.61 -43.45
CA SER A 137 19.96 14.06 -42.05
C SER A 137 18.81 13.37 -41.30
N PHE A 138 18.00 12.59 -42.01
CA PHE A 138 16.85 11.89 -41.46
C PHE A 138 17.27 10.57 -40.81
N LYS A 139 17.50 10.62 -39.50
CA LYS A 139 17.50 9.42 -38.67
C LYS A 139 16.06 9.18 -38.23
N PRO A 140 15.37 8.13 -38.68
CA PRO A 140 14.06 7.80 -38.14
C PRO A 140 14.23 7.45 -36.66
N VAL A 141 13.93 8.40 -35.78
CA VAL A 141 13.84 8.18 -34.34
C VAL A 141 12.38 7.91 -34.05
N HIS A 142 12.09 6.74 -33.50
CA HIS A 142 10.74 6.45 -33.00
C HIS A 142 10.48 7.32 -31.77
N ASP A 143 9.28 7.89 -31.65
CA ASP A 143 8.90 8.63 -30.46
C ASP A 143 9.02 7.74 -29.22
N LYS A 144 9.40 8.35 -28.09
CA LYS A 144 9.48 7.63 -26.82
C LYS A 144 8.09 7.14 -26.42
N ILE A 145 7.79 5.89 -26.72
CA ILE A 145 6.60 5.19 -26.23
C ILE A 145 6.73 5.01 -24.72
N SER A 146 6.03 5.84 -23.96
CA SER A 146 5.92 5.74 -22.50
C SER A 146 5.24 4.42 -22.14
N GLY A 147 5.99 3.48 -21.58
CA GLY A 147 5.49 2.17 -21.15
C GLY A 147 5.98 0.97 -21.96
N ALA A 148 6.82 1.17 -22.98
CA ALA A 148 7.52 0.07 -23.61
C ALA A 148 8.59 -0.49 -22.67
N SER A 149 8.51 -1.79 -22.40
CA SER A 149 9.55 -2.52 -21.68
C SER A 149 10.81 -2.53 -22.55
N MET A 150 11.94 -2.01 -22.05
CA MET A 150 13.25 -2.28 -22.66
C MET A 150 13.62 -3.73 -22.35
N VAL A 151 13.11 -4.66 -23.13
CA VAL A 151 13.55 -6.06 -23.13
C VAL A 151 13.96 -6.40 -24.55
#